data_AF-A0A2D4S2X3-F1
#
_entry.id   AF-A0A2D4S2X3-F1
#
_cell.length_a   1.000
_cell.length_b   1.000
_cell.length_c   1.000
_cell.angle_alpha   90.00
_cell.angle_beta   90.00
_cell.angle_gamma   90.00
#
_symmetry.space_group_name_H-M   'P 1'
#
loop_
_entity.id
_entity.type
_entity.pdbx_description
1 polymer ?
#
loop_
_entity_poly.entity_id
_entity_poly.type
_entity_poly.pdbx_seq_one_letter_code
_entity_poly.pdbx_strand_id
1 'polypeptide(L)'
;MKSAAIISVLTLSLMGCGSGSDSSQTGNEPNIQKPFEAYVPANKNISSMTLVDAAGQPLKNASVEIFARVEPEIETETQNAFVARSLSSVQGVLSTDENGNIVLNDLAPGTYTLQVSVSGVTVSSIVVITEGNGSGSTTVAAPLVVDGETVTALQNEGGENNAIFASISGVIYDEFGPVPQVQILISGGAETNGAVAVDTTNDDGEYLLILNVSLSKLSAMESAKIRIIKTGYIDLEVSFDPTSSLAFIGKNFELTPQEDDSNFIVYQENFEQLIEGATCGSWLSQSIAPLSDIQQPEESPEETEPSMMNIAIEEQPAELLQNLWHSHSAGLDVVNSAIDAGYVLLAPDDESEGQLPQPMDQRACWYGKGLSDDVTQGNFLGEMGSPEGELDGGTSEVQNGGAIVSPVLDFTAVTQPLALTFKTWWEIESLNPNGSGYDLLIIEYSLDGGDSWSDLARLNPISDPQTGCIDRSALPFSNRGFNRGPQWLMQEPIDISVLAGQSNAKIRFVFRTKDNLYNGFRGWLIDDVSIVRQMGTFPLYDPVNFPESLIGDLNEECFVDEEICEVCLMM
;
A
#
# COMPACT_ATOMS: atom_id res chain seq x y z
N MET A 1 36.10 -23.62 -41.06
CA MET A 1 36.99 -24.15 -40.00
C MET A 1 36.30 -23.80 -38.68
N LYS A 2 35.38 -24.62 -38.18
CA LYS A 2 35.61 -25.61 -37.09
C LYS A 2 36.67 -25.17 -36.09
N SER A 3 36.25 -24.75 -34.89
CA SER A 3 36.40 -25.57 -33.67
C SER A 3 35.75 -24.90 -32.46
N ALA A 4 35.05 -25.73 -31.69
CA ALA A 4 34.43 -25.46 -30.40
C ALA A 4 35.43 -25.70 -29.24
N ALA A 5 35.20 -25.07 -28.10
CA ALA A 5 35.72 -25.43 -26.77
C ALA A 5 34.62 -25.03 -25.76
N ILE A 6 33.83 -25.94 -25.21
CA ILE A 6 34.08 -26.80 -24.03
C ILE A 6 34.55 -25.97 -22.82
N ILE A 7 33.59 -25.60 -21.97
CA ILE A 7 33.82 -25.16 -20.59
C ILE A 7 33.54 -26.36 -19.67
N SER A 8 34.57 -26.74 -18.92
CA SER A 8 34.59 -27.87 -18.00
C SER A 8 34.14 -27.41 -16.61
N VAL A 9 33.13 -28.08 -16.06
CA VAL A 9 32.66 -27.93 -14.67
C VAL A 9 33.70 -28.53 -13.72
N LEU A 10 34.09 -27.77 -12.69
CA LEU A 10 35.04 -28.15 -11.65
C LEU A 10 34.27 -28.61 -10.41
N THR A 11 34.31 -29.90 -10.12
CA THR A 11 33.84 -30.50 -8.86
C THR A 11 35.01 -30.61 -7.88
N LEU A 12 34.87 -30.06 -6.68
CA LEU A 12 35.79 -30.31 -5.56
C LEU A 12 35.20 -31.34 -4.60
N SER A 13 36.04 -32.31 -4.29
CA SER A 13 35.80 -33.53 -3.53
C SER A 13 36.04 -33.35 -2.03
N LEU A 14 35.17 -33.96 -1.23
CA LEU A 14 35.38 -34.24 0.20
C LEU A 14 36.02 -35.63 0.38
N MET A 15 37.04 -35.74 1.23
CA MET A 15 37.63 -37.00 1.69
C MET A 15 37.98 -36.94 3.18
N GLY A 16 37.69 -38.04 3.88
CA GLY A 16 38.16 -38.38 5.24
C GLY A 16 37.14 -39.27 5.96
N CYS A 17 37.05 -40.57 5.67
CA CYS A 17 37.84 -41.72 6.18
C CYS A 17 37.67 -42.02 7.68
N GLY A 18 36.93 -43.10 7.98
CA GLY A 18 36.84 -43.75 9.29
C GLY A 18 36.56 -45.25 9.11
N SER A 19 37.43 -46.07 9.68
CA SER A 19 37.61 -47.52 9.48
C SER A 19 36.75 -48.37 10.43
N GLY A 20 36.26 -49.52 9.96
CA GLY A 20 35.69 -50.57 10.83
C GLY A 20 35.12 -51.74 10.05
N SER A 21 35.83 -52.87 10.05
CA SER A 21 35.53 -54.14 9.38
C SER A 21 34.53 -55.02 10.14
N ASP A 22 33.50 -55.57 9.47
CA ASP A 22 33.27 -57.02 9.44
C ASP A 22 32.17 -57.43 8.43
N SER A 23 32.30 -58.65 7.93
CA SER A 23 31.55 -59.23 6.80
C SER A 23 30.19 -59.84 7.17
N SER A 24 29.14 -59.59 6.37
CA SER A 24 28.25 -60.64 5.84
C SER A 24 27.21 -60.04 4.89
N GLN A 25 27.11 -60.60 3.68
CA GLN A 25 26.03 -60.30 2.73
C GLN A 25 24.67 -60.73 3.28
N THR A 26 23.72 -59.80 3.37
CA THR A 26 22.29 -60.07 3.18
C THR A 26 21.58 -58.79 2.74
N GLY A 27 20.87 -58.86 1.61
CA GLY A 27 19.81 -57.91 1.24
C GLY A 27 20.25 -56.72 0.39
N ASN A 28 20.06 -56.81 -0.93
CA ASN A 28 19.74 -55.63 -1.73
C ASN A 28 18.37 -55.14 -1.26
N GLU A 29 18.31 -54.26 -0.26
CA GLU A 29 17.13 -53.42 -0.11
C GLU A 29 17.13 -52.41 -1.26
N PRO A 30 16.02 -52.26 -2.00
CA PRO A 30 15.91 -51.15 -2.93
C PRO A 30 16.09 -49.88 -2.10
N ASN A 31 16.95 -48.97 -2.56
CA ASN A 31 17.00 -47.61 -2.05
C ASN A 31 15.63 -46.99 -2.36
N ILE A 32 14.68 -47.15 -1.44
CA ILE A 32 13.41 -46.44 -1.48
C ILE A 32 13.81 -45.01 -1.20
N GLN A 33 14.00 -44.25 -2.28
CA GLN A 33 14.13 -42.81 -2.22
C GLN A 33 12.95 -42.33 -1.35
N LYS A 34 13.26 -41.77 -0.17
CA LYS A 34 12.23 -41.26 0.75
C LYS A 34 11.29 -40.40 -0.11
N PRO A 35 9.97 -40.65 -0.07
CA PRO A 35 9.04 -39.88 -0.89
C PRO A 35 9.28 -38.40 -0.64
N PHE A 36 9.24 -37.60 -1.70
CA PHE A 36 9.27 -36.15 -1.58
C PHE A 36 8.13 -35.74 -0.65
N GLU A 37 8.48 -35.21 0.51
CA GLU A 37 7.54 -34.63 1.47
C GLU A 37 7.47 -33.15 1.11
N ALA A 38 6.34 -32.72 0.53
CA ALA A 38 6.11 -31.32 0.23
C ALA A 38 6.19 -30.48 1.50
N TYR A 39 6.77 -29.28 1.38
CA TYR A 39 6.88 -28.36 2.50
C TYR A 39 5.49 -27.93 3.00
N VAL A 40 5.36 -27.88 4.33
CA VAL A 40 4.23 -27.28 5.04
C VAL A 40 4.81 -26.50 6.21
N PRO A 41 4.41 -25.24 6.44
CA PRO A 41 4.87 -24.48 7.60
C PRO A 41 4.67 -25.25 8.90
N ALA A 42 5.71 -25.30 9.74
CA ALA A 42 5.60 -25.94 11.04
C ALA A 42 4.72 -25.09 11.96
N ASN A 43 3.74 -25.71 12.62
CA ASN A 43 2.88 -25.00 13.56
C ASN A 43 3.70 -24.43 14.73
N LYS A 44 3.54 -23.14 14.99
CA LYS A 44 4.18 -22.41 16.08
C LYS A 44 3.15 -21.70 16.94
N ASN A 45 3.45 -21.62 18.23
CA ASN A 45 2.78 -20.70 19.15
C ASN A 45 3.40 -19.31 19.02
N ILE A 46 2.70 -18.28 19.49
CA ILE A 46 3.22 -16.91 19.50
C ILE A 46 3.97 -16.65 20.81
N SER A 47 5.28 -16.43 20.70
CA SER A 47 6.18 -16.13 21.82
C SER A 47 6.45 -14.62 21.96
N SER A 48 6.19 -13.84 20.92
CA SER A 48 6.30 -12.37 20.98
C SER A 48 5.23 -11.69 20.12
N MET A 49 4.84 -10.49 20.54
CA MET A 49 3.88 -9.66 19.82
C MET A 49 4.34 -8.20 19.84
N THR A 50 4.26 -7.53 18.71
CA THR A 50 4.47 -6.08 18.60
C THR A 50 3.11 -5.40 18.52
N LEU A 51 2.89 -4.37 19.33
CA LEU A 51 1.68 -3.56 19.30
C LEU A 51 1.99 -2.21 18.66
N VAL A 52 1.21 -1.88 17.63
CA VAL A 52 1.21 -0.57 17.01
C VAL A 52 -0.17 0.07 17.14
N ASP A 53 -0.23 1.38 17.00
CA ASP A 53 -1.49 2.12 16.95
C ASP A 53 -2.07 2.12 15.53
N ALA A 54 -3.21 2.76 15.33
CA ALA A 54 -3.89 2.83 14.04
C ALA A 54 -3.18 3.71 12.99
N ALA A 55 -2.18 4.49 13.40
CA ALA A 55 -1.23 5.18 12.51
C ALA A 55 0.06 4.37 12.31
N GLY A 56 0.15 3.14 12.83
CA GLY A 56 1.32 2.28 12.70
C GLY A 56 2.46 2.61 13.66
N GLN A 57 2.28 3.56 14.58
CA GLN A 57 3.31 3.90 15.57
C GLN A 57 3.40 2.83 16.67
N PRO A 58 4.61 2.45 17.11
CA PRO A 58 4.75 1.51 18.23
C PRO A 58 4.08 2.03 19.51
N LEU A 59 3.24 1.19 20.13
CA LEU A 59 2.55 1.52 21.37
C LEU A 59 3.48 1.35 22.56
N LYS A 60 4.07 2.44 23.03
CA LYS A 60 5.03 2.44 24.14
C LYS A 60 4.33 2.37 25.49
N ASN A 61 4.88 1.60 26.42
CA ASN A 61 4.43 1.53 27.82
C ASN A 61 2.93 1.21 27.98
N ALA A 62 2.33 0.52 27.01
CA ALA A 62 0.95 0.08 27.03
C ALA A 62 0.79 -1.10 27.99
N SER A 63 -0.26 -1.09 28.81
CA SER A 63 -0.64 -2.23 29.64
C SER A 63 -1.49 -3.19 28.83
N VAL A 64 -1.15 -4.47 28.83
CA VAL A 64 -1.77 -5.49 27.98
C VAL A 64 -2.26 -6.67 28.81
N GLU A 65 -3.52 -7.05 28.60
CA GLU A 65 -4.12 -8.26 29.16
C GLU A 65 -4.74 -9.13 28.06
N ILE A 66 -4.60 -10.45 28.18
CA ILE A 66 -5.01 -11.41 27.14
C ILE A 66 -5.93 -12.45 27.76
N PHE A 67 -7.18 -12.49 27.29
CA PHE A 67 -8.19 -13.43 27.78
C PHE A 67 -8.53 -14.45 26.70
N ALA A 68 -8.51 -15.75 27.03
CA ALA A 68 -9.01 -16.77 26.11
C ALA A 68 -10.51 -16.57 25.91
N ARG A 69 -10.95 -16.53 24.65
CA ARG A 69 -12.37 -16.50 24.32
C ARG A 69 -12.85 -17.94 24.26
N VAL A 70 -13.67 -18.34 25.22
CA VAL A 70 -14.38 -19.61 25.16
C VAL A 70 -15.61 -19.40 24.30
N GLU A 71 -15.66 -19.99 23.10
CA GLU A 71 -16.92 -20.05 22.37
C GLU A 71 -17.95 -20.81 23.22
N PRO A 72 -19.20 -20.32 23.32
CA PRO A 72 -20.21 -21.07 24.03
C PRO A 72 -20.42 -22.39 23.29
N GLU A 73 -20.09 -23.51 23.94
CA GLU A 73 -20.63 -24.81 23.55
C GLU A 73 -22.14 -24.67 23.56
N ILE A 74 -22.79 -24.85 22.40
CA ILE A 74 -24.25 -24.97 22.34
C ILE A 74 -24.60 -26.27 23.05
N GLU A 75 -24.75 -26.22 24.37
CA GLU A 75 -25.42 -27.28 25.11
C GLU A 75 -26.90 -27.20 24.73
N THR A 76 -27.35 -28.27 24.07
CA THR A 76 -28.74 -28.53 23.71
C THR A 76 -29.68 -28.12 24.83
N GLU A 77 -30.67 -27.30 24.49
CA GLU A 77 -31.83 -26.88 25.27
C GLU A 77 -31.96 -27.51 26.66
N THR A 78 -31.57 -26.78 27.70
CA THR A 78 -32.46 -26.49 28.85
C THR A 78 -31.79 -25.57 29.87
N GLN A 79 -32.51 -24.48 30.19
CA GLN A 79 -32.44 -23.71 31.44
C GLN A 79 -31.24 -22.75 31.63
N ASN A 80 -31.45 -21.51 31.18
CA ASN A 80 -31.14 -20.24 31.86
C ASN A 80 -30.29 -20.32 33.14
N ALA A 81 -28.97 -20.26 32.97
CA ALA A 81 -28.08 -19.55 33.88
C ALA A 81 -26.81 -19.18 33.10
N PHE A 82 -26.75 -17.94 32.60
CA PHE A 82 -25.47 -17.34 32.20
C PHE A 82 -24.62 -17.22 33.47
N VAL A 83 -23.78 -18.22 33.72
CA VAL A 83 -22.69 -18.07 34.68
C VAL A 83 -21.65 -17.23 33.98
N ALA A 84 -21.53 -15.95 34.36
CA ALA A 84 -20.36 -15.15 34.03
C ALA A 84 -19.13 -15.89 34.57
N ARG A 85 -18.48 -16.69 33.72
CA ARG A 85 -17.19 -17.29 34.07
C ARG A 85 -16.23 -16.12 34.20
N SER A 86 -15.63 -15.98 35.38
CA SER A 86 -14.50 -15.06 35.59
C SER A 86 -13.45 -15.40 34.54
N LEU A 87 -13.28 -14.52 33.55
CA LEU A 87 -12.20 -14.65 32.58
C LEU A 87 -10.90 -14.41 33.35
N SER A 88 -10.11 -15.46 33.58
CA SER A 88 -8.75 -15.31 34.05
C SER A 88 -7.88 -14.98 32.84
N SER A 89 -7.11 -13.89 32.91
CA SER A 89 -6.11 -13.59 31.91
C SER A 89 -5.18 -14.80 31.74
N VAL A 90 -4.91 -15.17 30.48
CA VAL A 90 -4.06 -16.31 30.09
C VAL A 90 -2.59 -15.96 30.33
N GLN A 91 -2.27 -14.67 30.31
CA GLN A 91 -0.99 -14.10 30.69
C GLN A 91 -1.19 -13.20 31.91
N GLY A 92 -0.16 -12.89 32.70
CA GLY A 92 -0.30 -11.79 33.67
C GLY A 92 -0.56 -10.45 32.94
N VAL A 93 -0.68 -9.35 33.69
CA VAL A 93 -0.60 -8.02 33.08
C VAL A 93 0.80 -7.85 32.47
N LEU A 94 0.86 -7.57 31.17
CA LEU A 94 2.09 -7.33 30.42
C LEU A 94 2.24 -5.83 30.14
N SER A 95 3.45 -5.41 29.79
CA SER A 95 3.71 -4.04 29.34
C SER A 95 4.59 -4.05 28.11
N THR A 96 4.25 -3.22 27.11
CA THR A 96 5.08 -3.04 25.92
C THR A 96 6.35 -2.26 26.25
N ASP A 97 7.43 -2.56 25.54
CA ASP A 97 8.66 -1.76 25.58
C ASP A 97 8.56 -0.49 24.70
N GLU A 98 9.68 0.24 24.57
CA GLU A 98 9.78 1.46 23.76
C GLU A 98 9.55 1.22 22.25
N ASN A 99 9.60 -0.03 21.81
CA ASN A 99 9.36 -0.46 20.43
C ASN A 99 8.00 -1.18 20.30
N GLY A 100 7.13 -1.10 21.31
CA GLY A 100 5.82 -1.74 21.28
C GLY A 100 5.84 -3.26 21.49
N ASN A 101 6.97 -3.86 21.86
CA ASN A 101 7.08 -5.32 21.95
C ASN A 101 6.65 -5.86 23.32
N ILE A 102 6.00 -7.02 23.30
CA ILE A 102 5.74 -7.86 24.46
C ILE A 102 6.25 -9.29 24.23
N VAL A 103 6.77 -9.89 25.30
CA VAL A 103 7.13 -11.32 25.33
C VAL A 103 5.96 -12.10 25.94
N LEU A 104 5.56 -13.18 25.28
CA LEU A 104 4.44 -14.04 25.66
C LEU A 104 4.93 -15.40 26.15
N ASN A 105 4.17 -16.04 27.03
CA ASN A 105 4.42 -17.45 27.39
C ASN A 105 3.76 -18.40 26.36
N ASP A 106 4.24 -18.37 25.11
CA ASP A 106 3.83 -19.24 24.00
C ASP A 106 2.31 -19.38 23.82
N LEU A 107 1.68 -18.32 23.31
CA LEU A 107 0.24 -18.30 23.05
C LEU A 107 -0.12 -19.29 21.93
N ALA A 108 -0.85 -20.35 22.29
CA ALA A 108 -1.27 -21.40 21.35
C ALA A 108 -2.37 -20.90 20.37
N PRO A 109 -2.61 -21.62 19.26
CA PRO A 109 -3.78 -21.38 18.41
C PRO A 109 -5.09 -21.26 19.20
N GLY A 110 -5.93 -20.32 18.78
CA GLY A 110 -7.20 -20.02 19.46
C GLY A 110 -7.66 -18.57 19.24
N THR A 111 -8.81 -18.25 19.83
CA THR A 111 -9.39 -16.90 19.81
C THR A 111 -9.22 -16.24 21.17
N TYR A 112 -8.77 -14.99 21.16
CA TYR A 112 -8.45 -14.22 22.35
C TYR A 112 -9.11 -12.85 22.31
N THR A 113 -9.37 -12.30 23.49
CA THR A 113 -9.63 -10.87 23.68
C THR A 113 -8.35 -10.22 24.20
N LEU A 114 -7.82 -9.28 23.42
CA LEU A 114 -6.69 -8.45 23.77
C LEU A 114 -7.21 -7.12 24.32
N GLN A 115 -6.87 -6.79 25.56
CA GLN A 115 -7.12 -5.48 26.14
C GLN A 115 -5.82 -4.70 26.17
N VAL A 116 -5.81 -3.55 25.50
CA VAL A 116 -4.67 -2.64 25.45
C VAL A 116 -5.08 -1.35 26.16
N SER A 117 -4.27 -0.90 27.12
CA SER A 117 -4.51 0.34 27.85
C SER A 117 -3.31 1.27 27.78
N VAL A 118 -3.52 2.51 27.36
CA VAL A 118 -2.50 3.55 27.25
C VAL A 118 -3.06 4.83 27.87
N SER A 119 -2.31 5.46 28.78
CA SER A 119 -2.72 6.71 29.46
C SER A 119 -4.15 6.71 30.02
N GLY A 120 -4.65 5.56 30.47
CA GLY A 120 -6.00 5.41 31.02
C GLY A 120 -7.12 5.14 30.00
N VAL A 121 -6.82 5.20 28.70
CA VAL A 121 -7.73 4.78 27.62
C VAL A 121 -7.55 3.28 27.38
N THR A 122 -8.64 2.52 27.47
CA THR A 122 -8.63 1.06 27.29
C THR A 122 -9.45 0.65 26.08
N VAL A 123 -8.89 -0.27 25.33
CA VAL A 123 -9.34 -0.68 24.01
C VAL A 123 -9.35 -2.21 24.00
N SER A 124 -10.50 -2.82 23.68
CA SER A 124 -10.65 -4.28 23.60
C SER A 124 -10.76 -4.74 22.15
N SER A 125 -10.03 -5.79 21.79
CA SER A 125 -9.91 -6.30 20.42
C SER A 125 -9.96 -7.83 20.37
N ILE A 126 -10.49 -8.39 19.29
CA ILE A 126 -10.48 -9.85 19.05
C ILE A 126 -9.25 -10.22 18.21
N VAL A 127 -8.48 -11.20 18.69
CA VAL A 127 -7.30 -11.75 18.02
C VAL A 127 -7.55 -13.23 17.74
N VAL A 128 -7.31 -13.67 16.51
CA VAL A 128 -7.46 -15.07 16.07
C VAL A 128 -6.11 -15.61 15.64
N ILE A 129 -5.64 -16.68 16.29
CA ILE A 129 -4.46 -17.45 15.89
C ILE A 129 -4.92 -18.78 15.30
N THR A 130 -4.60 -19.04 14.04
CA THR A 130 -5.02 -20.26 13.34
C THR A 130 -4.21 -21.48 13.80
N GLU A 131 -4.77 -22.68 13.67
CA GLU A 131 -4.07 -23.95 13.99
C GLU A 131 -2.81 -24.17 13.15
N GLY A 132 -2.76 -23.60 11.94
CA GLY A 132 -1.64 -23.70 11.01
C GLY A 132 -0.60 -22.58 11.15
N ASN A 133 -0.67 -21.75 12.18
CA ASN A 133 0.22 -20.59 12.31
C ASN A 133 1.71 -20.98 12.20
N GLY A 134 2.43 -20.39 11.24
CA GLY A 134 3.82 -20.71 10.94
C GLY A 134 4.86 -19.80 11.59
N SER A 135 4.43 -18.70 12.23
CA SER A 135 5.34 -17.70 12.81
C SER A 135 5.32 -17.71 14.34
N GLY A 136 6.47 -17.45 14.96
CA GLY A 136 6.59 -17.33 16.42
C GLY A 136 6.30 -15.92 16.94
N SER A 137 6.15 -14.96 16.04
CA SER A 137 5.97 -13.54 16.31
C SER A 137 4.86 -12.96 15.45
N THR A 138 4.30 -11.83 15.86
CA THR A 138 3.25 -11.14 15.09
C THR A 138 3.18 -9.66 15.46
N THR A 139 2.51 -8.87 14.64
CA THR A 139 2.18 -7.49 14.91
C THR A 139 0.67 -7.30 14.91
N VAL A 140 0.17 -6.58 15.91
CA VAL A 140 -1.26 -6.25 16.07
C VAL A 140 -1.43 -4.74 16.14
N ALA A 141 -2.29 -4.20 15.28
CA ALA A 141 -2.65 -2.78 15.27
C ALA A 141 -3.85 -2.56 16.19
N ALA A 142 -3.66 -1.82 17.28
CA ALA A 142 -4.75 -1.47 18.18
C ALA A 142 -5.61 -0.33 17.58
N PRO A 143 -6.94 -0.34 17.78
CA PRO A 143 -7.86 0.68 17.28
C PRO A 143 -7.84 1.91 18.20
N LEU A 144 -6.67 2.51 18.34
CA LEU A 144 -6.43 3.77 19.04
C LEU A 144 -5.27 4.48 18.36
N VAL A 145 -5.11 5.77 18.61
CA VAL A 145 -3.93 6.51 18.18
C VAL A 145 -3.33 7.27 19.34
N VAL A 146 -2.01 7.40 19.35
CA VAL A 146 -1.25 8.12 20.38
C VAL A 146 -0.54 9.30 19.72
N ASP A 147 -0.84 10.50 20.20
CA ASP A 147 -0.17 11.74 19.80
C ASP A 147 0.28 12.53 21.04
N GLY A 148 1.58 12.52 21.28
CA GLY A 148 2.18 13.04 22.50
C GLY A 148 1.57 12.39 23.75
N GLU A 149 0.87 13.18 24.56
CA GLU A 149 0.18 12.72 25.77
C GLU A 149 -1.29 12.35 25.51
N THR A 150 -1.82 12.69 24.34
CA THR A 150 -3.21 12.45 23.95
C THR A 150 -3.34 11.04 23.39
N VAL A 151 -4.32 10.30 23.92
CA VAL A 151 -4.70 8.99 23.40
C VAL A 151 -6.14 9.04 22.97
N THR A 152 -6.40 8.73 21.70
CA THR A 152 -7.74 8.68 21.13
C THR A 152 -8.07 7.23 20.83
N ALA A 153 -9.02 6.65 21.56
CA ALA A 153 -9.59 5.38 21.14
C ALA A 153 -10.36 5.61 19.84
N LEU A 154 -10.09 4.80 18.82
CA LEU A 154 -10.91 4.74 17.61
C LEU A 154 -12.06 3.74 17.82
N GLN A 155 -12.53 3.67 19.07
CA GLN A 155 -13.63 2.86 19.53
C GLN A 155 -14.84 3.74 19.82
N ASN A 156 -16.01 3.13 19.79
CA ASN A 156 -17.26 3.78 20.11
C ASN A 156 -17.34 4.27 21.57
N GLU A 157 -17.71 5.53 21.76
CA GLU A 157 -18.69 5.91 22.79
C GLU A 157 -19.94 6.44 22.08
N GLY A 158 -20.94 5.58 21.85
CA GLY A 158 -22.21 5.95 21.17
C GLY A 158 -22.65 5.05 20.03
N GLY A 159 -21.76 4.28 19.40
CA GLY A 159 -22.12 3.18 18.48
C GLY A 159 -22.02 3.44 16.98
N GLU A 160 -21.28 4.46 16.51
CA GLU A 160 -20.92 4.58 15.10
C GLU A 160 -19.38 4.50 14.96
N ASN A 161 -18.88 3.41 14.36
CA ASN A 161 -17.45 3.33 13.99
C ASN A 161 -17.23 4.25 12.78
N ASN A 162 -16.14 4.99 12.74
CA ASN A 162 -15.75 5.67 11.49
C ASN A 162 -14.73 4.86 10.68
N ALA A 163 -14.26 3.71 11.19
CA ALA A 163 -13.19 2.94 10.57
C ALA A 163 -13.26 1.41 10.80
N ILE A 164 -12.49 0.69 10.00
CA ILE A 164 -12.20 -0.75 10.05
C ILE A 164 -10.70 -0.89 10.27
N PHE A 165 -10.34 -1.50 11.40
CA PHE A 165 -8.96 -1.80 11.78
C PHE A 165 -8.74 -3.30 11.83
N ALA A 166 -7.75 -3.78 11.08
CA ALA A 166 -7.35 -5.18 11.11
C ALA A 166 -5.86 -5.35 10.81
N SER A 167 -5.21 -6.32 11.44
CA SER A 167 -3.93 -6.87 11.00
C SER A 167 -4.10 -8.31 10.51
N ILE A 168 -3.38 -8.67 9.45
CA ILE A 168 -3.42 -10.01 8.86
C ILE A 168 -1.98 -10.44 8.64
N SER A 169 -1.58 -11.58 9.21
CA SER A 169 -0.23 -12.11 9.06
C SER A 169 -0.23 -13.61 8.80
N GLY A 170 0.80 -14.09 8.13
CA GLY A 170 0.98 -15.51 7.84
C GLY A 170 2.25 -15.76 7.03
N VAL A 171 2.38 -16.99 6.53
CA VAL A 171 3.49 -17.44 5.69
C VAL A 171 2.98 -17.79 4.30
N ILE A 172 3.65 -17.31 3.26
CA ILE A 172 3.45 -17.76 1.88
C ILE A 172 4.60 -18.70 1.51
N TYR A 173 4.24 -19.86 0.96
CA TYR A 173 5.18 -20.95 0.69
C TYR A 173 4.82 -21.71 -0.60
N ASP A 174 5.70 -22.56 -1.08
CA ASP A 174 5.43 -23.56 -2.11
C ASP A 174 5.89 -24.96 -1.66
N GLU A 175 5.89 -25.94 -2.56
CA GLU A 175 6.28 -27.31 -2.21
C GLU A 175 7.73 -27.45 -1.71
N PHE A 176 8.60 -26.45 -1.92
CA PHE A 176 10.01 -26.46 -1.54
C PHE A 176 10.30 -25.66 -0.26
N GLY A 177 9.48 -24.67 0.08
CA GLY A 177 9.72 -23.84 1.26
C GLY A 177 8.97 -22.51 1.24
N PRO A 178 9.25 -21.62 2.21
CA PRO A 178 8.78 -20.25 2.18
C PRO A 178 9.26 -19.52 0.93
N VAL A 179 8.40 -18.65 0.37
CA VAL A 179 8.71 -17.91 -0.86
C VAL A 179 8.87 -16.42 -0.53
N PRO A 180 10.07 -15.84 -0.73
CA PRO A 180 10.31 -14.43 -0.45
C PRO A 180 9.87 -13.51 -1.58
N GLN A 181 9.67 -12.23 -1.24
CA GLN A 181 9.29 -11.16 -2.16
C GLN A 181 8.04 -11.50 -2.98
N VAL A 182 7.08 -12.16 -2.35
CA VAL A 182 5.73 -12.37 -2.88
C VAL A 182 4.89 -11.17 -2.48
N GLN A 183 4.27 -10.51 -3.45
CA GLN A 183 3.35 -9.42 -3.17
C GLN A 183 2.01 -9.99 -2.73
N ILE A 184 1.49 -9.50 -1.61
CA ILE A 184 0.17 -9.82 -1.09
C ILE A 184 -0.58 -8.51 -0.83
N LEU A 185 -1.85 -8.48 -1.22
CA LEU A 185 -2.71 -7.31 -1.06
C LEU A 185 -4.12 -7.71 -0.66
N ILE A 186 -4.86 -6.79 -0.04
CA ILE A 186 -6.28 -6.94 0.24
C ILE A 186 -7.06 -5.77 -0.37
N SER A 187 -8.18 -6.08 -1.03
CA SER A 187 -8.97 -5.13 -1.82
C SER A 187 -10.46 -5.39 -1.67
N GLY A 188 -11.25 -4.31 -1.55
CA GLY A 188 -12.71 -4.32 -1.70
C GLY A 188 -13.16 -4.07 -3.16
N GLY A 189 -12.24 -4.12 -4.13
CA GLY A 189 -12.50 -3.90 -5.54
C GLY A 189 -12.69 -2.41 -5.88
N ALA A 190 -13.68 -2.12 -6.72
CA ALA A 190 -13.97 -0.74 -7.16
C ALA A 190 -14.33 0.19 -6.00
N GLU A 191 -15.02 -0.32 -4.98
CA GLU A 191 -15.48 0.47 -3.82
C GLU A 191 -14.34 0.94 -2.91
N THR A 192 -13.17 0.31 -3.01
CA THR A 192 -11.93 0.73 -2.34
C THR A 192 -10.88 1.26 -3.31
N ASN A 193 -11.18 1.32 -4.60
CA ASN A 193 -10.26 1.66 -5.67
C ASN A 193 -8.99 0.77 -5.72
N GLY A 194 -9.20 -0.54 -5.59
CA GLY A 194 -8.10 -1.51 -5.54
C GLY A 194 -7.65 -1.81 -4.11
N ALA A 195 -6.38 -2.16 -3.96
CA ALA A 195 -5.81 -2.55 -2.67
C ALA A 195 -5.86 -1.44 -1.61
N VAL A 196 -6.30 -1.78 -0.39
CA VAL A 196 -6.25 -0.90 0.78
C VAL A 196 -5.01 -1.11 1.64
N ALA A 197 -4.37 -2.28 1.51
CA ALA A 197 -3.10 -2.60 2.14
C ALA A 197 -2.33 -3.57 1.26
N VAL A 198 -1.01 -3.38 1.17
CA VAL A 198 -0.10 -4.21 0.38
C VAL A 198 1.16 -4.48 1.19
N ASP A 199 1.66 -5.70 1.10
CA ASP A 199 2.94 -6.09 1.70
C ASP A 199 3.70 -7.06 0.77
N THR A 200 4.98 -7.29 1.08
CA THR A 200 5.75 -8.33 0.43
C THR A 200 6.40 -9.25 1.45
N THR A 201 6.47 -10.53 1.14
CA THR A 201 7.07 -11.50 2.06
C THR A 201 8.57 -11.29 2.26
N ASN A 202 9.02 -11.48 3.51
CA ASN A 202 10.44 -11.52 3.86
C ASN A 202 11.09 -12.86 3.43
N ASP A 203 12.37 -13.06 3.79
CA ASP A 203 13.15 -14.29 3.48
C ASP A 203 12.54 -15.57 4.08
N ASP A 204 11.74 -15.45 5.14
CA ASP A 204 11.02 -16.55 5.79
C ASP A 204 9.59 -16.72 5.25
N GLY A 205 9.24 -16.00 4.17
CA GLY A 205 7.91 -16.04 3.54
C GLY A 205 6.82 -15.34 4.37
N GLU A 206 7.17 -14.63 5.43
CA GLU A 206 6.21 -13.98 6.33
C GLU A 206 5.76 -12.63 5.77
N TYR A 207 4.48 -12.30 5.96
CA TYR A 207 3.89 -11.00 5.60
C TYR A 207 3.02 -10.42 6.73
N LEU A 208 2.76 -9.12 6.66
CA LEU A 208 1.88 -8.37 7.55
C LEU A 208 1.11 -7.29 6.75
N LEU A 209 -0.22 -7.45 6.67
CA LEU A 209 -1.11 -6.39 6.21
C LEU A 209 -1.68 -5.65 7.43
N ILE A 210 -1.72 -4.33 7.37
CA ILE A 210 -2.42 -3.47 8.35
C ILE A 210 -3.45 -2.63 7.60
N LEU A 211 -4.69 -2.66 8.07
CA LEU A 211 -5.81 -1.96 7.47
C LEU A 211 -6.23 -0.79 8.36
N ASN A 212 -6.40 0.37 7.73
CA ASN A 212 -7.07 1.55 8.26
C ASN A 212 -7.99 2.07 7.15
N VAL A 213 -9.27 1.71 7.22
CA VAL A 213 -10.24 1.99 6.15
C VAL A 213 -11.49 2.62 6.74
N SER A 214 -12.05 3.66 6.13
CA SER A 214 -13.32 4.27 6.57
C SER A 214 -14.46 3.23 6.67
N LEU A 215 -15.32 3.34 7.68
CA LEU A 215 -16.50 2.46 7.83
C LEU A 215 -17.49 2.63 6.67
N SER A 216 -17.45 3.75 5.93
CA SER A 216 -18.18 3.90 4.68
C SER A 216 -17.90 2.77 3.67
N LYS A 217 -16.78 2.05 3.84
CA LYS A 217 -16.35 0.92 3.01
C LYS A 217 -16.67 -0.45 3.62
N LEU A 218 -17.44 -0.53 4.70
CA LEU A 218 -17.76 -1.77 5.41
C LEU A 218 -18.26 -2.88 4.49
N SER A 219 -19.28 -2.63 3.68
CA SER A 219 -19.83 -3.65 2.77
C SER A 219 -18.83 -4.15 1.72
N ALA A 220 -17.93 -3.27 1.26
CA ALA A 220 -16.85 -3.66 0.36
C ALA A 220 -15.84 -4.56 1.09
N MET A 221 -15.50 -4.23 2.32
CA MET A 221 -14.56 -4.99 3.13
C MET A 221 -15.11 -6.33 3.60
N GLU A 222 -16.40 -6.46 3.93
CA GLU A 222 -17.06 -7.74 4.26
C GLU A 222 -16.96 -8.78 3.12
N SER A 223 -16.74 -8.31 1.88
CA SER A 223 -16.57 -9.14 0.68
C SER A 223 -15.19 -8.98 0.03
N ALA A 224 -14.20 -8.50 0.79
CA ALA A 224 -12.86 -8.27 0.30
C ALA A 224 -12.18 -9.53 -0.22
N LYS A 225 -11.14 -9.32 -1.00
CA LYS A 225 -10.31 -10.36 -1.58
C LYS A 225 -8.85 -10.11 -1.26
N ILE A 226 -8.17 -11.16 -0.84
CA ILE A 226 -6.72 -11.22 -0.81
C ILE A 226 -6.24 -11.68 -2.18
N ARG A 227 -5.26 -10.95 -2.74
CA ARG A 227 -4.57 -11.36 -3.97
C ARG A 227 -3.09 -11.54 -3.69
N ILE A 228 -2.50 -12.55 -4.32
CA ILE A 228 -1.10 -12.92 -4.13
C ILE A 228 -0.46 -13.06 -5.50
N ILE A 229 0.61 -12.30 -5.72
CA ILE A 229 1.23 -12.10 -7.03
C ILE A 229 2.73 -12.35 -6.93
N LYS A 230 3.23 -13.25 -7.77
CA LYS A 230 4.66 -13.52 -7.96
C LYS A 230 4.91 -14.10 -9.34
N THR A 231 5.82 -13.50 -10.10
CA THR A 231 6.28 -14.06 -11.39
C THR A 231 6.78 -15.50 -11.21
N GLY A 232 6.38 -16.39 -12.12
CA GLY A 232 6.68 -17.82 -12.04
C GLY A 232 5.69 -18.64 -11.19
N TYR A 233 4.63 -18.02 -10.66
CA TYR A 233 3.56 -18.69 -9.93
C TYR A 233 2.18 -18.27 -10.48
N ILE A 234 1.18 -19.11 -10.22
CA ILE A 234 -0.21 -18.77 -10.50
C ILE A 234 -0.68 -17.70 -9.50
N ASP A 235 -1.22 -16.59 -9.99
CA ASP A 235 -1.88 -15.58 -9.16
C ASP A 235 -3.01 -16.22 -8.34
N LEU A 236 -3.01 -15.99 -7.03
CA LEU A 236 -4.07 -16.46 -6.15
C LEU A 236 -5.02 -15.32 -5.81
N GLU A 237 -6.32 -15.64 -5.74
CA GLU A 237 -7.36 -14.74 -5.26
C GLU A 237 -8.25 -15.50 -4.28
N VAL A 238 -8.40 -14.98 -3.06
CA VAL A 238 -9.12 -15.63 -1.96
C VAL A 238 -10.05 -14.63 -1.30
N SER A 239 -11.34 -14.96 -1.20
CA SER A 239 -12.30 -14.15 -0.44
C SER A 239 -11.95 -14.14 1.05
N PHE A 240 -11.98 -12.97 1.66
CA PHE A 240 -11.63 -12.77 3.05
C PHE A 240 -12.44 -11.63 3.66
N ASP A 241 -12.99 -11.87 4.87
CA ASP A 241 -13.69 -10.85 5.65
C ASP A 241 -12.77 -10.38 6.81
N PRO A 242 -12.08 -9.24 6.67
CA PRO A 242 -11.22 -8.68 7.70
C PRO A 242 -12.00 -7.97 8.81
N THR A 243 -13.32 -7.82 8.69
CA THR A 243 -14.14 -7.03 9.64
C THR A 243 -14.54 -7.85 10.88
N SER A 244 -14.44 -9.17 10.79
CA SER A 244 -14.87 -10.09 11.85
C SER A 244 -13.91 -10.18 13.04
N SER A 245 -12.67 -9.71 12.91
CA SER A 245 -11.67 -9.65 13.98
C SER A 245 -10.63 -8.59 13.68
N LEU A 246 -9.96 -8.10 14.73
CA LEU A 246 -8.94 -7.07 14.57
C LEU A 246 -7.55 -7.64 14.25
N ALA A 247 -7.30 -8.91 14.54
CA ALA A 247 -6.07 -9.56 14.08
C ALA A 247 -6.31 -11.01 13.66
N PHE A 248 -5.78 -11.37 12.49
CA PHE A 248 -5.75 -12.73 11.97
C PHE A 248 -4.31 -13.20 11.79
N ILE A 249 -3.89 -14.13 12.62
CA ILE A 249 -2.51 -14.60 12.69
C ILE A 249 -2.45 -16.04 12.18
N GLY A 250 -1.51 -16.31 11.27
CA GLY A 250 -1.32 -17.62 10.67
C GLY A 250 -2.21 -17.87 9.45
N LYS A 251 -2.55 -16.82 8.70
CA LYS A 251 -3.24 -16.95 7.40
C LYS A 251 -2.21 -17.30 6.32
N ASN A 252 -1.90 -18.59 6.20
CA ASN A 252 -0.88 -19.05 5.25
C ASN A 252 -1.47 -19.33 3.86
N PHE A 253 -0.63 -19.23 2.82
CA PHE A 253 -1.01 -19.53 1.44
C PHE A 253 0.06 -20.34 0.72
N GLU A 254 -0.37 -21.36 -0.02
CA GLU A 254 0.51 -22.20 -0.83
C GLU A 254 0.46 -21.76 -2.30
N LEU A 255 1.60 -21.43 -2.87
CA LEU A 255 1.74 -21.06 -4.27
C LEU A 255 1.96 -22.30 -5.14
N THR A 256 1.38 -22.26 -6.35
CA THR A 256 1.63 -23.27 -7.39
C THR A 256 2.52 -22.66 -8.47
N PRO A 257 3.71 -23.24 -8.73
CA PRO A 257 4.57 -22.76 -9.82
C PRO A 257 3.85 -22.82 -11.19
N GLN A 258 4.17 -21.85 -12.03
CA GLN A 258 3.65 -21.74 -13.39
C GLN A 258 4.82 -21.54 -14.37
N GLU A 259 4.78 -22.21 -15.53
CA GLU A 259 5.75 -21.93 -16.60
C GLU A 259 5.48 -20.57 -17.24
N ASP A 260 6.55 -19.81 -17.49
CA ASP A 260 6.47 -18.51 -18.17
C ASP A 260 5.94 -18.66 -19.61
N ASP A 261 4.77 -18.09 -19.90
CA ASP A 261 4.28 -17.99 -21.26
C ASP A 261 4.77 -16.70 -21.91
N SER A 262 5.88 -16.78 -22.66
CA SER A 262 6.41 -15.63 -23.41
C SER A 262 5.44 -15.04 -24.46
N ASN A 263 4.36 -15.73 -24.86
CA ASN A 263 3.32 -15.15 -25.75
C ASN A 263 2.36 -14.20 -25.02
N PHE A 264 2.52 -14.05 -23.70
CA PHE A 264 1.70 -13.22 -22.85
C PHE A 264 1.95 -11.71 -23.03
N ILE A 265 3.18 -11.32 -23.35
CA ILE A 265 3.62 -9.93 -23.41
C ILE A 265 3.42 -9.36 -24.82
N VAL A 266 2.84 -8.16 -24.89
CA VAL A 266 2.56 -7.41 -26.13
C VAL A 266 3.52 -6.23 -26.30
N TYR A 267 3.84 -5.54 -25.20
CA TYR A 267 4.75 -4.39 -25.17
C TYR A 267 5.48 -4.36 -23.83
N GLN A 268 6.73 -3.91 -23.83
CA GLN A 268 7.54 -3.67 -22.63
C GLN A 268 8.37 -2.41 -22.78
N GLU A 269 8.55 -1.71 -21.67
CA GLU A 269 9.49 -0.60 -21.50
C GLU A 269 10.05 -0.64 -20.08
N ASN A 270 11.37 -0.78 -19.96
CA ASN A 270 12.10 -0.75 -18.69
C ASN A 270 13.00 0.50 -18.58
N PHE A 271 12.79 1.49 -19.46
CA PHE A 271 13.48 2.78 -19.51
C PHE A 271 14.99 2.75 -19.76
N GLU A 272 15.58 1.58 -19.99
CA GLU A 272 17.01 1.40 -20.17
C GLU A 272 17.53 1.96 -21.50
N GLN A 273 16.72 1.86 -22.55
CA GLN A 273 17.08 2.34 -23.88
C GLN A 273 16.62 3.77 -24.10
N LEU A 274 17.50 4.74 -23.83
CA LEU A 274 17.23 6.14 -24.14
C LEU A 274 17.15 6.40 -25.65
N ILE A 275 16.03 6.97 -26.08
CA ILE A 275 15.86 7.55 -27.41
C ILE A 275 16.18 9.04 -27.37
N GLU A 276 16.81 9.57 -28.41
CA GLU A 276 17.14 10.99 -28.52
C GLU A 276 15.88 11.86 -28.37
N GLY A 277 15.91 12.78 -27.39
CA GLY A 277 14.80 13.67 -27.07
C GLY A 277 13.76 13.11 -26.11
N ALA A 278 13.83 11.82 -25.75
CA ALA A 278 12.98 11.21 -24.74
C ALA A 278 13.46 11.54 -23.31
N THR A 279 12.52 11.54 -22.36
CA THR A 279 12.78 11.82 -20.94
C THR A 279 13.15 10.56 -20.18
N CYS A 280 12.41 9.46 -20.40
CA CYS A 280 12.75 8.14 -19.86
C CYS A 280 12.62 7.09 -20.96
N GLY A 281 13.64 6.28 -21.21
CA GLY A 281 13.60 5.28 -22.28
C GLY A 281 13.17 5.90 -23.62
N SER A 282 12.01 5.46 -24.12
CA SER A 282 11.35 6.01 -25.31
C SER A 282 10.23 7.03 -25.05
N TRP A 283 9.92 7.31 -23.78
CA TRP A 283 8.79 8.13 -23.34
C TRP A 283 9.15 9.61 -23.20
N LEU A 284 8.21 10.49 -23.55
CA LEU A 284 8.40 11.94 -23.53
C LEU A 284 7.66 12.57 -22.36
N SER A 285 8.31 13.47 -21.62
CA SER A 285 7.61 14.30 -20.64
C SER A 285 6.78 15.39 -21.32
N GLN A 286 5.57 15.64 -20.82
CA GLN A 286 4.65 16.66 -21.32
C GLN A 286 4.11 17.48 -20.13
N SER A 287 4.23 18.81 -20.20
CA SER A 287 3.50 19.70 -19.29
C SER A 287 2.00 19.70 -19.61
N ILE A 288 1.18 19.79 -18.57
CA ILE A 288 -0.28 19.69 -18.66
C ILE A 288 -0.94 20.97 -18.12
N ALA A 289 -2.18 21.20 -18.50
CA ALA A 289 -2.98 22.28 -17.92
C ALA A 289 -3.47 21.89 -16.51
N PRO A 290 -3.72 22.88 -15.63
CA PRO A 290 -4.48 22.69 -14.42
C PRO A 290 -5.84 22.05 -14.72
N LEU A 291 -6.40 21.34 -13.74
CA LEU A 291 -7.80 20.97 -13.82
C LEU A 291 -8.62 22.28 -13.78
N SER A 292 -9.55 22.44 -14.71
CA SER A 292 -10.48 23.57 -14.64
C SER A 292 -11.36 23.34 -13.42
N ASP A 293 -11.25 24.19 -12.40
CA ASP A 293 -12.26 24.27 -11.36
C ASP A 293 -13.59 24.50 -12.08
N ILE A 294 -14.50 23.52 -11.99
CA ILE A 294 -15.91 23.85 -12.21
C ILE A 294 -16.18 24.88 -11.12
N GLN A 295 -16.31 26.14 -11.55
CA GLN A 295 -16.56 27.29 -10.70
C GLN A 295 -17.47 26.85 -9.55
N GLN A 296 -17.02 27.00 -8.31
CA GLN A 296 -17.96 27.22 -7.20
C GLN A 296 -19.00 28.18 -7.76
N PRO A 297 -20.31 27.84 -7.72
CA PRO A 297 -21.31 28.74 -8.25
C PRO A 297 -21.15 30.05 -7.49
N GLU A 298 -20.60 31.07 -8.15
CA GLU A 298 -20.61 32.42 -7.62
C GLU A 298 -22.04 32.67 -7.16
N GLU A 299 -22.18 33.07 -5.90
CA GLU A 299 -23.47 33.43 -5.33
C GLU A 299 -24.24 34.25 -6.35
N SER A 300 -25.45 33.80 -6.67
CA SER A 300 -26.29 34.38 -7.70
C SER A 300 -26.28 35.91 -7.59
N PRO A 301 -25.83 36.65 -8.62
CA PRO A 301 -26.00 38.09 -8.59
C PRO A 301 -27.50 38.37 -8.72
N GLU A 302 -28.04 39.10 -7.75
CA GLU A 302 -29.40 39.62 -7.76
C GLU A 302 -29.76 40.22 -9.13
N GLU A 303 -30.94 39.86 -9.62
CA GLU A 303 -31.49 40.25 -10.91
C GLU A 303 -31.34 41.76 -11.19
N THR A 304 -30.55 42.12 -12.20
CA THR A 304 -30.78 43.36 -12.96
C THR A 304 -30.55 43.17 -14.46
N GLU A 305 -31.66 43.27 -15.20
CA GLU A 305 -31.96 43.42 -16.65
C GLU A 305 -30.83 43.47 -17.72
N PRO A 306 -31.10 43.01 -18.96
CA PRO A 306 -30.08 42.65 -19.94
C PRO A 306 -29.59 43.86 -20.75
N SER A 307 -28.27 44.02 -20.82
CA SER A 307 -27.59 44.88 -21.79
C SER A 307 -26.66 43.99 -22.64
N MET A 308 -27.01 43.82 -23.91
CA MET A 308 -26.17 43.11 -24.88
C MET A 308 -24.82 43.82 -25.07
N MET A 309 -23.76 43.21 -24.54
CA MET A 309 -22.39 43.36 -25.04
C MET A 309 -21.84 41.96 -25.28
N ASN A 310 -21.71 41.57 -26.55
CA ASN A 310 -20.85 40.47 -26.95
C ASN A 310 -19.40 40.90 -26.69
N ILE A 311 -18.90 40.66 -25.48
CA ILE A 311 -17.47 40.62 -25.22
C ILE A 311 -17.03 39.25 -25.71
N ALA A 312 -16.30 39.23 -26.82
CA ALA A 312 -15.52 38.06 -27.18
C ALA A 312 -14.52 37.85 -26.04
N ILE A 313 -14.74 36.82 -25.22
CA ILE A 313 -13.75 36.36 -24.27
C ILE A 313 -12.66 35.72 -25.14
N GLU A 314 -11.54 36.41 -25.32
CA GLU A 314 -10.31 35.77 -25.73
C GLU A 314 -9.98 34.75 -24.63
N GLU A 315 -10.18 33.46 -24.90
CA GLU A 315 -9.63 32.40 -24.06
C GLU A 315 -8.12 32.60 -23.99
N GLN A 316 -7.63 33.11 -22.85
CA GLN A 316 -6.21 33.08 -22.59
C GLN A 316 -5.78 31.61 -22.55
N PRO A 317 -4.68 31.23 -23.24
CA PRO A 317 -4.19 29.87 -23.16
C PRO A 317 -3.89 29.55 -21.70
N ALA A 318 -4.43 28.44 -21.19
CA ALA A 318 -4.20 27.99 -19.82
C ALA A 318 -2.68 27.92 -19.56
N GLU A 319 -2.23 28.54 -18.47
CA GLU A 319 -0.85 28.39 -18.03
C GLU A 319 -0.58 26.92 -17.72
N LEU A 320 0.52 26.38 -18.26
CA LEU A 320 0.88 24.98 -18.05
C LEU A 320 1.55 24.80 -16.70
N LEU A 321 1.24 23.69 -16.04
CA LEU A 321 1.86 23.32 -14.77
C LEU A 321 3.35 23.04 -14.93
N GLN A 322 4.11 23.31 -13.85
CA GLN A 322 5.51 22.91 -13.75
C GLN A 322 5.59 21.38 -13.76
N ASN A 323 6.31 20.83 -14.74
CA ASN A 323 6.49 19.39 -14.89
C ASN A 323 7.78 18.93 -14.20
N LEU A 324 7.67 17.91 -13.34
CA LEU A 324 8.77 17.35 -12.57
C LEU A 324 9.17 15.92 -13.03
N TRP A 325 8.62 15.40 -14.12
CA TRP A 325 9.04 14.11 -14.68
C TRP A 325 10.46 14.16 -15.23
N HIS A 326 11.31 13.22 -14.78
CA HIS A 326 12.64 13.02 -15.31
C HIS A 326 13.09 11.55 -15.14
N SER A 327 14.23 11.20 -15.74
CA SER A 327 14.83 9.87 -15.55
C SER A 327 15.57 9.81 -14.21
N HIS A 328 15.24 8.82 -13.40
CA HIS A 328 15.98 8.45 -12.19
C HIS A 328 16.99 7.36 -12.55
N SER A 329 18.27 7.59 -12.26
CA SER A 329 19.35 6.63 -12.60
C SER A 329 19.87 5.93 -11.35
N ALA A 330 20.29 4.68 -11.50
CA ALA A 330 20.92 3.93 -10.42
C ALA A 330 22.21 4.60 -9.93
N GLY A 331 22.46 4.50 -8.63
CA GLY A 331 23.60 5.09 -7.93
C GLY A 331 23.41 6.55 -7.54
N LEU A 332 22.24 7.15 -7.79
CA LEU A 332 21.89 8.46 -7.23
C LEU A 332 21.46 8.27 -5.76
N ASP A 333 22.06 9.06 -4.87
CA ASP A 333 21.78 9.09 -3.43
C ASP A 333 20.81 10.24 -3.13
N VAL A 334 19.61 10.13 -3.67
CA VAL A 334 18.58 11.18 -3.54
C VAL A 334 17.84 10.97 -2.23
N VAL A 335 17.87 11.98 -1.37
CA VAL A 335 17.19 12.01 -0.06
C VAL A 335 16.12 13.09 -0.08
N ASN A 336 14.97 12.83 0.53
CA ASN A 336 13.94 13.83 0.67
C ASN A 336 14.34 14.95 1.65
N SER A 337 14.72 16.11 1.09
CA SER A 337 15.13 17.28 1.86
C SER A 337 14.02 17.89 2.72
N ALA A 338 12.75 17.55 2.49
CA ALA A 338 11.63 18.01 3.31
C ALA A 338 11.62 17.35 4.70
N ILE A 339 12.26 16.19 4.85
CA ILE A 339 12.47 15.53 6.15
C ILE A 339 13.47 16.35 6.98
N ASP A 340 14.61 16.71 6.39
CA ASP A 340 15.64 17.53 7.06
C ASP A 340 15.12 18.94 7.39
N ALA A 341 14.21 19.47 6.58
CA ALA A 341 13.56 20.75 6.82
C ALA A 341 12.46 20.67 7.90
N GLY A 342 12.08 19.47 8.33
CA GLY A 342 11.02 19.27 9.32
C GLY A 342 9.61 19.54 8.80
N TYR A 343 9.38 19.35 7.51
CA TYR A 343 8.05 19.53 6.89
C TYR A 343 7.24 18.23 6.85
N VAL A 344 7.91 17.09 6.70
CA VAL A 344 7.28 15.76 6.63
C VAL A 344 7.98 14.77 7.55
N LEU A 345 7.28 13.69 7.91
CA LEU A 345 7.79 12.58 8.70
C LEU A 345 7.93 11.32 7.83
N LEU A 346 8.85 10.43 8.23
CA LEU A 346 8.88 9.07 7.72
C LEU A 346 7.82 8.22 8.40
N ALA A 347 7.26 7.28 7.64
CA ALA A 347 6.45 6.23 8.21
C ALA A 347 7.27 5.40 9.23
N PRO A 348 6.66 4.90 10.32
CA PRO A 348 7.37 4.17 11.36
C PRO A 348 8.05 2.88 10.90
N ASP A 349 7.63 2.28 9.78
CA ASP A 349 8.30 1.12 9.15
C ASP A 349 9.23 1.49 7.99
N ASP A 350 9.49 2.78 7.76
CA ASP A 350 10.41 3.24 6.73
C ASP A 350 11.84 3.40 7.27
N GLU A 351 12.70 2.46 6.89
CA GLU A 351 14.12 2.43 7.27
C GLU A 351 15.04 3.09 6.23
N SER A 352 14.50 3.75 5.20
CA SER A 352 15.28 4.35 4.09
C SER A 352 16.03 5.62 4.45
N GLU A 353 15.81 6.18 5.65
CA GLU A 353 16.31 7.50 6.04
C GLU A 353 15.89 8.62 5.04
N GLY A 354 14.75 8.46 4.37
CA GLY A 354 14.24 9.42 3.39
C GLY A 354 14.78 9.24 1.97
N GLN A 355 15.58 8.20 1.72
CA GLN A 355 16.10 7.90 0.40
C GLN A 355 15.00 7.49 -0.57
N LEU A 356 15.17 7.89 -1.83
CA LEU A 356 14.46 7.27 -2.95
C LEU A 356 15.05 5.88 -3.23
N PRO A 357 14.22 4.90 -3.63
CA PRO A 357 14.73 3.58 -3.98
C PRO A 357 15.58 3.66 -5.25
N GLN A 358 16.51 2.71 -5.40
CA GLN A 358 17.16 2.49 -6.68
C GLN A 358 16.13 1.99 -7.72
N PRO A 359 16.31 2.28 -9.02
CA PRO A 359 15.55 1.64 -10.09
C PRO A 359 15.62 0.11 -10.03
N MET A 360 14.73 -0.58 -10.75
CA MET A 360 14.74 -2.05 -10.79
C MET A 360 15.99 -2.61 -11.46
N ASP A 361 16.52 -1.88 -12.45
CA ASP A 361 17.84 -2.11 -13.05
C ASP A 361 18.69 -0.83 -12.96
N GLN A 362 18.82 -0.07 -14.06
CA GLN A 362 19.65 1.13 -14.08
C GLN A 362 18.86 2.43 -14.21
N ARG A 363 17.60 2.40 -14.67
CA ARG A 363 16.77 3.58 -14.89
C ARG A 363 15.31 3.35 -14.55
N ALA A 364 14.68 4.36 -13.97
CA ALA A 364 13.23 4.48 -13.81
C ALA A 364 12.77 5.87 -14.28
N CYS A 365 11.47 6.08 -14.41
CA CYS A 365 10.90 7.41 -14.43
C CYS A 365 10.54 7.84 -13.01
N TRP A 366 10.77 9.11 -12.68
CA TRP A 366 10.37 9.69 -11.41
C TRP A 366 9.69 11.04 -11.62
N TYR A 367 8.53 11.21 -10.98
CA TYR A 367 7.89 12.51 -10.76
C TYR A 367 8.31 13.06 -9.41
N GLY A 368 9.11 14.11 -9.46
CA GLY A 368 9.61 14.82 -8.31
C GLY A 368 10.77 15.70 -8.77
N LYS A 369 11.17 16.64 -7.94
CA LYS A 369 12.26 17.53 -8.26
C LYS A 369 13.58 16.84 -7.98
N GLY A 370 14.10 16.18 -9.00
CA GLY A 370 15.52 16.23 -9.26
C GLY A 370 15.75 17.42 -10.18
N LEU A 371 16.45 18.47 -9.76
CA LEU A 371 16.78 19.53 -10.72
C LEU A 371 17.60 18.89 -11.84
N SER A 372 17.34 19.32 -13.06
CA SER A 372 18.22 19.13 -14.21
C SER A 372 19.64 19.68 -13.99
N ASP A 373 19.95 20.25 -12.80
CA ASP A 373 21.29 20.55 -12.30
C ASP A 373 21.56 20.17 -10.80
N ASP A 374 20.58 19.74 -9.99
CA ASP A 374 20.74 19.37 -8.56
C ASP A 374 19.67 18.37 -8.08
N VAL A 375 19.96 17.09 -8.26
CA VAL A 375 19.04 15.95 -8.05
C VAL A 375 18.79 15.60 -6.57
N THR A 376 19.15 16.46 -5.62
CA THR A 376 19.26 16.07 -4.19
C THR A 376 18.04 16.40 -3.32
N GLN A 377 16.96 16.98 -3.85
CA GLN A 377 15.80 17.36 -3.02
C GLN A 377 14.83 16.22 -2.72
N GLY A 378 14.65 15.25 -3.62
CA GLY A 378 13.90 14.03 -3.34
C GLY A 378 12.41 14.20 -3.00
N ASN A 379 11.73 15.25 -3.46
CA ASN A 379 10.28 15.46 -3.28
C ASN A 379 9.64 16.22 -4.45
N PHE A 380 8.32 16.41 -4.45
CA PHE A 380 7.59 17.13 -5.51
C PHE A 380 7.17 18.58 -5.15
N LEU A 381 7.91 19.25 -4.25
CA LEU A 381 7.67 20.67 -3.90
C LEU A 381 7.84 21.63 -5.09
N GLY A 382 8.59 21.24 -6.13
CA GLY A 382 8.88 22.14 -7.24
C GLY A 382 9.62 23.40 -6.75
N GLU A 383 9.08 24.58 -7.07
CA GLU A 383 9.52 25.84 -6.47
C GLU A 383 8.93 25.98 -5.06
N MET A 384 9.78 26.16 -4.05
CA MET A 384 9.37 26.20 -2.64
C MET A 384 8.62 27.51 -2.34
N GLY A 385 7.44 27.37 -1.75
CA GLY A 385 6.63 28.48 -1.24
C GLY A 385 7.08 28.95 0.15
N SER A 386 6.27 29.81 0.78
CA SER A 386 6.52 30.17 2.18
C SER A 386 6.01 29.04 3.08
N PRO A 387 6.84 28.45 3.96
CA PRO A 387 6.38 27.42 4.89
C PRO A 387 5.33 28.01 5.84
N GLU A 388 4.30 27.23 6.15
CA GLU A 388 3.20 27.63 7.02
C GLU A 388 3.45 27.22 8.49
N GLY A 389 4.39 26.30 8.72
CA GLY A 389 4.76 25.86 10.06
C GLY A 389 5.81 24.75 10.06
N GLU A 390 6.08 24.20 11.25
CA GLU A 390 6.74 22.90 11.37
C GLU A 390 5.72 21.80 11.03
N LEU A 391 6.16 20.72 10.38
CA LEU A 391 5.32 19.58 10.03
C LEU A 391 4.07 19.94 9.20
N ASP A 392 4.18 20.96 8.35
CA ASP A 392 3.09 21.47 7.50
C ASP A 392 2.87 20.65 6.21
N GLY A 393 3.62 19.56 6.02
CA GLY A 393 3.60 18.75 4.79
C GLY A 393 4.33 19.37 3.60
N GLY A 394 4.84 20.60 3.73
CA GLY A 394 5.62 21.31 2.72
C GLY A 394 4.78 22.06 1.69
N THR A 395 5.08 23.35 1.51
CA THR A 395 4.32 24.24 0.61
C THR A 395 5.12 24.62 -0.63
N SER A 396 4.52 24.42 -1.81
CA SER A 396 5.00 24.89 -3.12
C SER A 396 4.60 26.35 -3.36
N GLU A 397 5.27 27.06 -4.26
CA GLU A 397 4.89 28.42 -4.67
C GLU A 397 3.56 28.40 -5.46
N VAL A 398 3.37 27.39 -6.30
CA VAL A 398 2.17 27.14 -7.10
C VAL A 398 1.91 25.65 -7.20
N GLN A 399 0.70 25.27 -7.64
CA GLN A 399 0.42 23.89 -8.03
C GLN A 399 1.33 23.42 -9.18
N ASN A 400 1.67 22.14 -9.18
CA ASN A 400 2.51 21.53 -10.19
C ASN A 400 1.90 20.22 -10.73
N GLY A 401 2.41 19.77 -11.87
CA GLY A 401 1.85 18.62 -12.56
C GLY A 401 2.51 18.37 -13.91
N GLY A 402 2.48 17.11 -14.35
CA GLY A 402 3.02 16.72 -15.63
C GLY A 402 2.73 15.28 -15.98
N ALA A 403 3.03 14.93 -17.22
CA ALA A 403 2.88 13.57 -17.71
C ALA A 403 4.17 13.02 -18.32
N ILE A 404 4.33 11.69 -18.31
CA ILE A 404 5.19 10.95 -19.24
C ILE A 404 4.31 10.19 -20.23
N VAL A 405 4.62 10.32 -21.51
CA VAL A 405 3.79 9.88 -22.63
C VAL A 405 4.51 8.83 -23.45
N SER A 406 3.84 7.72 -23.71
CA SER A 406 4.37 6.63 -24.53
C SER A 406 4.58 7.06 -25.99
N PRO A 407 5.47 6.35 -26.73
CA PRO A 407 5.38 6.31 -28.19
C PRO A 407 4.00 5.87 -28.67
N VAL A 408 3.75 6.02 -29.98
CA VAL A 408 2.55 5.42 -30.60
C VAL A 408 2.64 3.89 -30.52
N LEU A 409 1.57 3.29 -30.01
CA LEU A 409 1.40 1.84 -29.86
C LEU A 409 0.42 1.34 -30.94
N ASP A 410 0.81 0.30 -31.67
CA ASP A 410 -0.02 -0.36 -32.68
C ASP A 410 -0.53 -1.71 -32.17
N PHE A 411 -1.83 -1.76 -31.91
CA PHE A 411 -2.58 -2.93 -31.44
C PHE A 411 -3.50 -3.51 -32.51
N THR A 412 -3.35 -3.16 -33.79
CA THR A 412 -4.23 -3.65 -34.88
C THR A 412 -4.30 -5.18 -34.98
N ALA A 413 -3.22 -5.87 -34.59
CA ALA A 413 -3.14 -7.33 -34.57
C ALA A 413 -3.41 -7.95 -33.18
N VAL A 414 -3.83 -7.15 -32.19
CA VAL A 414 -4.03 -7.56 -30.80
C VAL A 414 -5.53 -7.62 -30.50
N THR A 415 -5.96 -8.71 -29.88
CA THR A 415 -7.33 -8.93 -29.45
C THR A 415 -7.42 -8.82 -27.93
N GLN A 416 -8.63 -8.53 -27.44
CA GLN A 416 -8.95 -8.58 -26.01
C GLN A 416 -8.86 -10.03 -25.47
N PRO A 417 -8.58 -10.23 -24.17
CA PRO A 417 -8.33 -9.19 -23.17
C PRO A 417 -6.91 -8.64 -23.22
N LEU A 418 -6.73 -7.38 -22.80
CA LEU A 418 -5.46 -6.67 -22.79
C LEU A 418 -5.36 -5.82 -21.51
N ALA A 419 -4.25 -5.92 -20.77
CA ALA A 419 -4.05 -5.18 -19.54
C ALA A 419 -2.68 -4.50 -19.47
N LEU A 420 -2.63 -3.34 -18.81
CA LEU A 420 -1.41 -2.60 -18.46
C LEU A 420 -0.99 -2.97 -17.03
N THR A 421 0.30 -3.23 -16.82
CA THR A 421 0.90 -3.39 -15.49
C THR A 421 2.31 -2.81 -15.50
N PHE A 422 2.85 -2.47 -14.34
CA PHE A 422 4.15 -1.82 -14.21
C PHE A 422 4.65 -1.93 -12.76
N LYS A 423 5.96 -1.80 -12.56
CA LYS A 423 6.53 -1.55 -11.23
C LYS A 423 6.26 -0.11 -10.83
N THR A 424 5.76 0.08 -9.63
CA THR A 424 5.38 1.39 -9.09
C THR A 424 5.88 1.53 -7.66
N TRP A 425 6.34 2.72 -7.33
CA TRP A 425 6.68 3.16 -5.98
C TRP A 425 6.15 4.57 -5.83
N TRP A 426 5.38 4.89 -4.79
CA TRP A 426 4.91 6.26 -4.60
C TRP A 426 4.64 6.59 -3.14
N GLU A 427 4.76 7.88 -2.85
CA GLU A 427 4.46 8.52 -1.56
C GLU A 427 3.90 9.93 -1.82
N ILE A 428 2.74 10.22 -1.24
CA ILE A 428 1.99 11.48 -1.35
C ILE A 428 1.46 11.92 0.02
N GLU A 429 0.77 13.05 0.09
CA GLU A 429 0.09 13.47 1.31
C GLU A 429 -0.97 12.48 1.80
N SER A 430 -1.19 12.45 3.11
CA SER A 430 -2.26 11.65 3.70
C SER A 430 -3.48 12.46 4.13
N LEU A 431 -3.50 13.79 3.97
CA LEU A 431 -4.60 14.63 4.44
C LEU A 431 -5.88 14.39 3.63
N ASN A 432 -5.80 14.54 2.31
CA ASN A 432 -6.93 14.38 1.41
C ASN A 432 -6.59 13.53 0.19
N PRO A 433 -6.14 12.26 0.33
CA PRO A 433 -5.87 11.42 -0.83
C PRO A 433 -7.17 10.87 -1.47
N ASN A 434 -8.35 11.09 -0.87
CA ASN A 434 -9.68 10.55 -1.23
C ASN A 434 -10.19 10.86 -2.65
N GLY A 435 -11.44 10.49 -2.97
CA GLY A 435 -12.07 10.64 -4.29
C GLY A 435 -12.01 12.03 -4.93
N SER A 436 -12.10 13.10 -4.12
CA SER A 436 -12.04 14.50 -4.56
C SER A 436 -10.68 15.14 -4.28
N GLY A 437 -9.75 14.33 -3.77
CA GLY A 437 -8.47 14.71 -3.18
C GLY A 437 -7.41 15.27 -4.13
N TYR A 438 -6.18 15.28 -3.63
CA TYR A 438 -5.02 15.91 -4.24
C TYR A 438 -3.97 14.86 -4.63
N ASP A 439 -2.80 15.32 -5.11
CA ASP A 439 -1.67 14.48 -5.52
C ASP A 439 -2.07 13.30 -6.42
N LEU A 440 -2.79 13.63 -7.49
CA LEU A 440 -3.46 12.64 -8.33
C LEU A 440 -2.45 11.85 -9.16
N LEU A 441 -2.42 10.54 -8.97
CA LEU A 441 -1.67 9.58 -9.79
C LEU A 441 -2.62 8.97 -10.83
N ILE A 442 -2.67 9.56 -12.03
CA ILE A 442 -3.65 9.20 -13.07
C ILE A 442 -2.95 8.49 -14.22
N ILE A 443 -3.59 7.46 -14.75
CA ILE A 443 -3.25 6.83 -16.02
C ILE A 443 -4.31 7.25 -17.02
N GLU A 444 -3.88 7.74 -18.17
CA GLU A 444 -4.77 8.15 -19.26
C GLU A 444 -4.37 7.44 -20.56
N TYR A 445 -5.31 7.35 -21.50
CA TYR A 445 -5.07 6.81 -22.83
C TYR A 445 -5.56 7.74 -23.93
N SER A 446 -5.02 7.55 -25.12
CA SER A 446 -5.44 8.24 -26.34
C SER A 446 -5.63 7.25 -27.47
N LEU A 447 -6.63 7.51 -28.32
CA LEU A 447 -6.93 6.73 -29.53
C LEU A 447 -6.54 7.47 -30.82
N ASP A 448 -6.08 8.71 -30.71
CA ASP A 448 -5.81 9.63 -31.82
C ASP A 448 -4.37 10.15 -31.81
N GLY A 449 -3.44 9.44 -31.16
CA GLY A 449 -2.02 9.79 -31.15
C GLY A 449 -1.67 10.92 -30.19
N GLY A 450 -2.58 11.24 -29.26
CA GLY A 450 -2.39 12.21 -28.19
C GLY A 450 -3.07 13.55 -28.42
N ASP A 451 -3.97 13.66 -29.41
CA ASP A 451 -4.77 14.86 -29.66
C ASP A 451 -5.87 15.02 -28.57
N SER A 452 -6.45 13.90 -28.13
CA SER A 452 -7.35 13.82 -26.99
C SER A 452 -6.97 12.69 -26.03
N TRP A 453 -7.35 12.86 -24.77
CA TRP A 453 -7.03 11.95 -23.67
C TRP A 453 -8.27 11.63 -22.86
N SER A 454 -8.37 10.37 -22.44
CA SER A 454 -9.40 9.86 -21.55
C SER A 454 -8.75 9.23 -20.33
N ASP A 455 -9.31 9.48 -19.15
CA ASP A 455 -8.86 8.82 -17.93
C ASP A 455 -9.12 7.31 -18.01
N LEU A 456 -8.17 6.53 -17.48
CA LEU A 456 -8.23 5.08 -17.42
C LEU A 456 -8.33 4.60 -15.98
N ALA A 457 -7.42 5.09 -15.14
CA ALA A 457 -7.28 4.67 -13.75
C ALA A 457 -6.69 5.81 -12.92
N ARG A 458 -7.02 5.81 -11.63
CA ARG A 458 -6.42 6.69 -10.62
C ARG A 458 -5.94 5.79 -9.48
N LEU A 459 -4.68 5.93 -9.05
CA LEU A 459 -4.11 5.00 -8.06
C LEU A 459 -4.33 5.41 -6.60
N ASN A 460 -4.65 6.69 -6.35
CA ASN A 460 -4.90 7.18 -4.99
C ASN A 460 -6.03 6.36 -4.31
N PRO A 461 -6.02 6.26 -2.97
CA PRO A 461 -7.17 5.77 -2.23
C PRO A 461 -8.40 6.67 -2.47
N ILE A 462 -9.58 6.19 -2.12
CA ILE A 462 -10.84 6.94 -2.33
C ILE A 462 -11.57 7.30 -1.03
N SER A 463 -10.89 7.11 0.10
CA SER A 463 -11.32 7.52 1.44
C SER A 463 -10.13 7.97 2.24
N ASP A 464 -10.37 8.88 3.18
CA ASP A 464 -9.32 9.34 4.08
C ASP A 464 -9.01 8.32 5.18
N PRO A 465 -7.73 8.20 5.59
CA PRO A 465 -7.36 7.39 6.75
C PRO A 465 -7.94 7.96 8.04
N GLN A 466 -8.34 7.06 8.94
CA GLN A 466 -9.03 7.41 10.18
C GLN A 466 -8.01 7.50 11.30
N THR A 467 -7.85 8.70 11.86
CA THR A 467 -6.77 9.04 12.82
C THR A 467 -7.26 9.80 14.06
N GLY A 468 -8.57 9.99 14.21
CA GLY A 468 -9.11 10.87 15.25
C GLY A 468 -8.72 12.32 14.98
N CYS A 469 -8.17 13.01 15.99
CA CYS A 469 -7.76 14.42 15.91
C CYS A 469 -6.27 14.61 15.55
N ILE A 470 -5.58 13.61 15.01
CA ILE A 470 -4.16 13.75 14.66
C ILE A 470 -4.01 14.56 13.39
N ASP A 471 -3.07 15.49 13.42
CA ASP A 471 -2.64 16.21 12.23
C ASP A 471 -1.90 15.27 11.29
N ARG A 472 -2.46 15.13 10.09
CA ARG A 472 -1.96 14.25 9.02
C ARG A 472 -1.06 14.99 8.03
N SER A 473 -0.90 16.30 8.15
CA SER A 473 -0.18 17.15 7.18
C SER A 473 1.22 16.63 6.86
N ALA A 474 1.96 16.18 7.87
CA ALA A 474 3.31 15.61 7.72
C ALA A 474 3.36 14.09 7.55
N LEU A 475 2.23 13.38 7.60
CA LEU A 475 2.19 11.91 7.54
C LEU A 475 2.02 11.43 6.09
N PRO A 476 2.82 10.45 5.64
CA PRO A 476 2.76 9.96 4.28
C PRO A 476 1.58 9.02 4.03
N PHE A 477 1.08 9.00 2.80
CA PHE A 477 0.32 7.90 2.23
C PHE A 477 1.14 7.27 1.11
N SER A 478 1.33 5.95 1.12
CA SER A 478 2.12 5.26 0.10
C SER A 478 1.36 4.14 -0.60
N ASN A 479 2.00 3.55 -1.59
CA ASN A 479 1.50 2.35 -2.28
C ASN A 479 1.39 1.09 -1.40
N ARG A 480 1.78 1.17 -0.12
CA ARG A 480 1.53 0.14 0.91
C ARG A 480 0.39 0.49 1.87
N GLY A 481 -0.09 1.74 1.86
CA GLY A 481 -1.19 2.23 2.68
C GLY A 481 -0.84 3.49 3.48
N PHE A 482 -1.74 3.87 4.39
CA PHE A 482 -1.56 5.04 5.26
C PHE A 482 -0.40 4.85 6.23
N ASN A 483 0.49 5.84 6.30
CA ASN A 483 1.66 5.89 7.17
C ASN A 483 2.50 4.60 7.13
N ARG A 484 2.65 4.03 5.92
CA ARG A 484 3.50 2.88 5.61
C ARG A 484 4.64 3.32 4.70
N GLY A 485 5.85 2.82 4.95
CA GLY A 485 6.99 3.04 4.08
C GLY A 485 6.71 2.49 2.67
N PRO A 486 6.92 3.27 1.60
CA PRO A 486 6.68 2.86 0.22
C PRO A 486 7.65 1.76 -0.24
N GLN A 487 7.24 0.93 -1.20
CA GLN A 487 8.06 -0.15 -1.75
C GLN A 487 7.83 -0.35 -3.25
N TRP A 488 8.81 -0.89 -3.99
CA TRP A 488 8.60 -1.31 -5.37
C TRP A 488 7.60 -2.48 -5.44
N LEU A 489 6.39 -2.19 -5.91
CA LEU A 489 5.29 -3.13 -6.05
C LEU A 489 4.89 -3.26 -7.52
N MET A 490 4.30 -4.39 -7.88
CA MET A 490 3.65 -4.57 -9.17
C MET A 490 2.23 -3.98 -9.10
N GLN A 491 1.91 -3.07 -10.00
CA GLN A 491 0.56 -2.52 -10.11
C GLN A 491 -0.41 -3.63 -10.58
N GLU A 492 -1.55 -3.76 -9.89
CA GLU A 492 -2.62 -4.66 -10.33
C GLU A 492 -2.98 -4.38 -11.79
N PRO A 493 -3.14 -5.42 -12.65
CA PRO A 493 -3.39 -5.22 -14.08
C PRO A 493 -4.60 -4.31 -14.34
N ILE A 494 -4.41 -3.23 -15.09
CA ILE A 494 -5.47 -2.28 -15.47
C ILE A 494 -6.00 -2.66 -16.85
N ASP A 495 -7.32 -2.81 -17.00
CA ASP A 495 -7.90 -3.20 -18.30
C ASP A 495 -7.70 -2.09 -19.34
N ILE A 496 -7.00 -2.40 -20.43
CA ILE A 496 -6.80 -1.51 -21.58
C ILE A 496 -7.38 -2.12 -22.85
N SER A 497 -8.36 -3.01 -22.70
CA SER A 497 -9.03 -3.69 -23.81
C SER A 497 -9.63 -2.73 -24.84
N VAL A 498 -9.91 -1.48 -24.45
CA VAL A 498 -10.32 -0.38 -25.36
C VAL A 498 -9.28 -0.07 -26.45
N LEU A 499 -7.99 -0.34 -26.20
CA LEU A 499 -6.89 -0.12 -27.14
C LEU A 499 -6.71 -1.26 -28.14
N ALA A 500 -7.32 -2.43 -27.90
CA ALA A 500 -7.20 -3.56 -28.81
C ALA A 500 -7.74 -3.22 -30.22
N GLY A 501 -6.99 -3.56 -31.27
CA GLY A 501 -7.34 -3.24 -32.66
C GLY A 501 -7.00 -1.81 -33.11
N GLN A 502 -6.49 -0.95 -32.24
CA GLN A 502 -6.18 0.46 -32.55
C GLN A 502 -4.75 0.60 -33.10
N SER A 503 -4.53 1.51 -34.07
CA SER A 503 -3.21 1.72 -34.70
C SER A 503 -2.46 2.96 -34.19
N ASN A 504 -3.14 3.81 -33.43
CA ASN A 504 -2.63 5.12 -33.01
C ASN A 504 -2.85 5.35 -31.51
N ALA A 505 -2.68 4.28 -30.72
CA ALA A 505 -2.90 4.34 -29.29
C ALA A 505 -1.70 4.98 -28.57
N LYS A 506 -1.96 5.69 -27.48
CA LYS A 506 -0.93 6.10 -26.51
C LYS A 506 -1.43 5.92 -25.09
N ILE A 507 -0.50 5.79 -24.17
CA ILE A 507 -0.75 5.78 -22.73
C ILE A 507 0.11 6.88 -22.12
N ARG A 508 -0.38 7.54 -21.07
CA ARG A 508 0.44 8.43 -20.25
C ARG A 508 0.19 8.24 -18.77
N PHE A 509 1.22 8.45 -17.99
CA PHE A 509 1.14 8.57 -16.53
C PHE A 509 1.20 10.04 -16.17
N VAL A 510 0.29 10.48 -15.32
CA VAL A 510 0.07 11.89 -15.01
C VAL A 510 0.07 12.08 -13.51
N PHE A 511 0.86 13.05 -13.04
CA PHE A 511 0.83 13.52 -11.66
C PHE A 511 0.26 14.93 -11.62
N ARG A 512 -0.64 15.24 -10.67
CA ARG A 512 -1.21 16.57 -10.47
C ARG A 512 -1.39 16.86 -8.98
N THR A 513 -0.74 17.90 -8.46
CA THR A 513 -0.90 18.29 -7.04
C THR A 513 -2.27 18.93 -6.78
N LYS A 514 -2.91 19.52 -7.79
CA LYS A 514 -4.15 20.34 -7.73
C LYS A 514 -4.02 21.65 -6.96
N ASP A 515 -3.26 21.68 -5.88
CA ASP A 515 -2.93 22.89 -5.14
C ASP A 515 -1.43 22.99 -4.86
N ASN A 516 -1.04 23.96 -4.03
CA ASN A 516 0.33 24.20 -3.65
C ASN A 516 0.68 23.67 -2.25
N LEU A 517 -0.22 22.97 -1.55
CA LEU A 517 -0.03 22.51 -0.18
C LEU A 517 0.44 21.03 -0.13
N TYR A 518 1.03 20.63 0.99
CA TYR A 518 1.41 19.24 1.32
C TYR A 518 2.27 18.50 0.27
N ASN A 519 3.14 19.23 -0.43
CA ASN A 519 3.93 18.72 -1.56
C ASN A 519 5.32 18.18 -1.18
N GLY A 520 5.59 18.04 0.12
CA GLY A 520 6.89 17.63 0.68
C GLY A 520 7.25 16.15 0.55
N PHE A 521 6.38 15.33 -0.05
CA PHE A 521 6.57 13.88 -0.16
C PHE A 521 7.37 13.46 -1.40
N ARG A 522 7.81 12.20 -1.46
CA ARG A 522 8.79 11.72 -2.45
C ARG A 522 8.24 11.54 -3.89
N GLY A 523 6.92 11.52 -4.09
CA GLY A 523 6.30 11.53 -5.42
C GLY A 523 6.13 10.13 -5.99
N TRP A 524 6.33 9.96 -7.30
CA TRP A 524 5.95 8.72 -8.01
C TRP A 524 7.05 8.20 -8.93
N LEU A 525 7.47 6.96 -8.73
CA LEU A 525 8.37 6.23 -9.62
C LEU A 525 7.64 5.12 -10.38
N ILE A 526 8.05 4.96 -11.63
CA ILE A 526 7.51 3.98 -12.58
C ILE A 526 8.67 3.26 -13.24
N ASP A 527 8.56 1.94 -13.34
CA ASP A 527 9.52 1.07 -14.00
C ASP A 527 8.82 -0.17 -14.61
N ASP A 528 9.52 -0.94 -15.44
CA ASP A 528 9.06 -2.22 -16.02
C ASP A 528 7.60 -2.18 -16.55
N VAL A 529 7.26 -1.17 -17.34
CA VAL A 529 5.94 -1.03 -17.96
C VAL A 529 5.71 -2.19 -18.93
N SER A 530 4.58 -2.87 -18.78
CA SER A 530 4.22 -4.04 -19.57
C SER A 530 2.76 -4.03 -19.97
N ILE A 531 2.50 -4.42 -21.21
CA ILE A 531 1.15 -4.68 -21.71
C ILE A 531 1.04 -6.16 -22.02
N VAL A 532 0.02 -6.80 -21.47
CA VAL A 532 -0.11 -8.26 -21.42
C VAL A 532 -1.50 -8.73 -21.82
N ARG A 533 -1.60 -9.94 -22.38
CA ARG A 533 -2.85 -10.56 -22.85
C ARG A 533 -3.62 -11.22 -21.71
N GLN A 534 -4.11 -10.40 -20.78
CA GLN A 534 -4.96 -10.86 -19.69
C GLN A 534 -6.06 -9.86 -19.37
N MET A 535 -6.99 -10.31 -18.53
CA MET A 535 -8.03 -9.46 -17.99
C MET A 535 -7.43 -8.46 -16.98
N GLY A 536 -7.84 -7.20 -17.09
CA GLY A 536 -7.60 -6.23 -16.02
C GLY A 536 -8.40 -6.58 -14.77
N THR A 537 -7.83 -6.27 -13.63
CA THR A 537 -8.39 -6.55 -12.30
C THR A 537 -8.42 -5.31 -11.42
N PHE A 538 -7.60 -4.30 -11.72
CA PHE A 538 -7.69 -2.98 -11.10
C PHE A 538 -8.94 -2.24 -11.61
N PRO A 539 -9.68 -1.52 -10.73
CA PRO A 539 -10.84 -0.74 -11.13
C PRO A 539 -10.52 0.34 -12.17
N LEU A 540 -11.41 0.52 -13.14
CA LEU A 540 -11.34 1.66 -14.04
C LEU A 540 -11.89 2.92 -13.35
N TYR A 541 -11.26 4.06 -13.62
CA TYR A 541 -11.66 5.35 -13.06
C TYR A 541 -12.71 6.02 -13.95
N ASP A 542 -13.81 6.48 -13.35
CA ASP A 542 -14.84 7.26 -14.02
C ASP A 542 -15.10 8.57 -13.24
N PRO A 543 -14.54 9.71 -13.67
CA PRO A 543 -14.64 10.97 -12.94
C PRO A 543 -16.09 11.50 -12.80
N VAL A 544 -17.03 11.04 -13.63
CA VAL A 544 -18.43 11.51 -13.63
C VAL A 544 -19.30 10.70 -12.65
N ASN A 545 -18.96 9.43 -12.44
CA ASN A 545 -19.70 8.52 -11.55
C ASN A 545 -19.02 8.30 -10.21
N PHE A 546 -17.96 9.05 -9.88
CA PHE A 546 -17.45 9.08 -8.52
C PHE A 546 -18.50 9.73 -7.63
N PRO A 547 -19.11 9.00 -6.68
CA PRO A 547 -20.16 9.57 -5.86
C PRO A 547 -19.59 10.65 -4.95
N GLU A 548 -19.77 11.92 -5.32
CA GLU A 548 -19.70 13.06 -4.39
C GLU A 548 -20.62 12.86 -3.18
N SER A 549 -21.61 11.97 -3.27
CA SER A 549 -22.55 11.67 -2.18
C SER A 549 -22.00 10.77 -1.07
N LEU A 550 -20.72 10.40 -1.09
CA LEU A 550 -20.03 9.79 0.07
C LEU A 550 -19.24 10.83 0.88
N ILE A 551 -19.37 12.12 0.55
CA ILE A 551 -18.83 13.24 1.33
C ILE A 551 -19.64 13.38 2.62
N GLY A 552 -19.28 12.54 3.58
CA GLY A 552 -19.72 12.60 4.97
C GLY A 552 -18.55 12.68 5.95
N ASP A 553 -17.33 12.92 5.49
CA ASP A 553 -16.23 13.29 6.36
C ASP A 553 -16.14 14.82 6.36
N LEU A 554 -17.17 15.45 6.95
CA LEU A 554 -16.95 16.73 7.57
C LEU A 554 -15.83 16.47 8.57
N ASN A 555 -14.71 17.18 8.43
CA ASN A 555 -13.95 17.60 9.59
C ASN A 555 -14.97 18.28 10.50
N GLU A 556 -15.62 17.52 11.39
CA GLU A 556 -16.03 18.09 12.65
C GLU A 556 -14.73 18.61 13.22
N GLU A 557 -14.57 19.93 13.10
CA GLU A 557 -13.63 20.72 13.88
C GLU A 557 -13.53 20.01 15.24
N CYS A 558 -12.34 19.53 15.61
CA CYS A 558 -12.11 19.01 16.94
C CYS A 558 -12.38 20.17 17.91
N PHE A 559 -13.66 20.39 18.25
CA PHE A 559 -14.09 21.15 19.39
C PHE A 559 -13.70 20.29 20.58
N VAL A 560 -12.43 20.39 20.94
CA VAL A 560 -12.07 20.28 22.34
C VAL A 560 -12.81 21.44 22.97
N ASP A 561 -13.95 21.16 23.63
CA ASP A 561 -14.61 22.13 24.48
C ASP A 561 -13.52 22.75 25.38
N GLU A 562 -13.19 24.02 25.17
CA GLU A 562 -12.29 24.80 26.03
C GLU A 562 -12.82 24.90 27.47
N GLU A 563 -13.98 24.30 27.80
CA GLU A 563 -14.61 24.35 29.12
C GLU A 563 -14.19 23.25 30.12
N ILE A 564 -13.36 22.26 29.78
CA ILE A 564 -12.92 21.25 30.77
C ILE A 564 -11.52 21.54 31.38
N CYS A 565 -10.83 22.57 30.91
CA CYS A 565 -9.50 22.96 31.44
C CYS A 565 -9.52 24.10 32.47
N GLU A 566 -10.52 24.17 33.37
CA GLU A 566 -10.53 25.16 34.47
C GLU A 566 -10.62 24.58 35.91
N VAL A 567 -10.46 23.27 36.14
CA VAL A 567 -10.55 22.69 37.51
C VAL A 567 -9.21 22.19 38.08
N CYS A 568 -8.07 22.60 37.53
CA CYS A 568 -6.75 22.35 38.15
C CYS A 568 -6.01 23.63 38.63
N LEU A 569 -6.69 24.76 38.72
CA LEU A 569 -6.19 25.99 39.35
C LEU A 569 -7.09 26.43 40.51
N MET A 570 -7.28 25.56 41.50
CA MET A 570 -7.53 25.93 42.91
C MET A 570 -7.66 24.66 43.78
N MET A 571 -6.53 24.12 44.26
CA MET A 571 -6.29 23.68 45.65
C MET A 571 -4.86 23.23 45.86
#